data_AF-A0A8B7DCL4-F1
#
_entry.id   AF-A0A8B7DCL4-F1
#
_cell.length_a   1.000
_cell.length_b   1.000
_cell.length_c   1.000
_cell.angle_alpha   90.00
_cell.angle_beta   90.00
_cell.angle_gamma   90.00
#
_symmetry.space_group_name_H-M   'P 1'
#
loop_
_entity.id
_entity.type
_entity.pdbx_description
1 polymer ?
#
loop_
_entity_poly.entity_id
_entity_poly.type
_entity_poly.pdbx_seq_one_letter_code
_entity_poly.pdbx_strand_id
1 'polypeptide(L)'
;MSIQAVIASKFIYILGLILVTKVDYCYGCGVGRRFGHAFSTQPDIETHYPNAAETSELASGFFGKKLLKNDTSLRITINTQIIYQHHRLDSESRLATAVCTEALLLLSESVQHHWSGEYKLYVIEGYLSDATKNRGSLSLHLEGRAFDLRLANSDPKKPRLALNDNKQLQRLAGLAYYQAKFSYVSVRHNHVHVSCRKNNKIEENKVYSRCFPETAYVRHKSGKKIMMRDLKVGDSVITMSPYGKILYSEVTMFLHKQKTVKVNDYIKIATTDGKNLVLSSHHLIFTLNQGAIYAKDVQPNIYITSFNIENKFFNKTRVSKVSHVSEYGVYSPLTEEGTIIVNDVYVSCYAMFPNHRIADLTFSLWRFLFRYFKFILTYFETDTEYHWYPNILRQSAHGGKYSCAWCEGTLTIAAGDLRTLRSLDDWFTMYYEAGLPHKRMQDFKNVVKPCLIKEEDKSKLVLDVIPLPELHMLMCLVNHVIISNQIVARV
;
A
#
# COMPACT_ATOMS: atom_id res chain seq x y z
N MET A 1 -10.91 -30.54 -35.20
CA MET A 1 -10.38 -29.16 -35.03
C MET A 1 -9.61 -28.82 -36.29
N SER A 2 -9.95 -27.72 -36.97
CA SER A 2 -9.29 -27.34 -38.21
C SER A 2 -7.80 -27.09 -37.98
N ILE A 3 -6.98 -27.40 -38.97
CA ILE A 3 -5.53 -27.15 -38.95
C ILE A 3 -5.22 -25.69 -38.60
N GLN A 4 -6.10 -24.75 -38.97
CA GLN A 4 -6.04 -23.33 -38.58
C GLN A 4 -6.16 -23.08 -37.07
N ALA A 5 -6.97 -23.85 -36.33
CA ALA A 5 -7.12 -23.70 -34.88
C ALA A 5 -5.88 -24.23 -34.13
N VAL A 6 -5.25 -25.29 -34.64
CA VAL A 6 -3.98 -25.83 -34.10
C VAL A 6 -2.82 -24.89 -34.41
N ILE A 7 -2.80 -24.29 -35.60
CA ILE A 7 -1.80 -23.29 -35.98
C ILE A 7 -1.98 -22.02 -35.15
N ALA A 8 -3.20 -21.52 -34.94
CA ALA A 8 -3.44 -20.35 -34.08
C ALA A 8 -3.04 -20.61 -32.62
N SER A 9 -3.38 -21.79 -32.07
CA SER A 9 -2.96 -22.19 -30.73
C SER A 9 -1.44 -22.29 -30.60
N LYS A 10 -0.74 -22.86 -31.59
CA LYS A 10 0.73 -22.91 -31.62
C LYS A 10 1.36 -21.55 -31.85
N PHE A 11 0.75 -20.68 -32.66
CA PHE A 11 1.24 -19.32 -32.92
C PHE A 11 1.12 -18.45 -31.68
N ILE A 12 0.03 -18.60 -30.91
CA ILE A 12 -0.18 -17.92 -29.61
C ILE A 12 0.73 -18.51 -28.53
N TYR A 13 0.96 -19.83 -28.53
CA TYR A 13 1.92 -20.47 -27.63
C TYR A 13 3.36 -20.02 -27.94
N ILE A 14 3.69 -19.83 -29.21
CA ILE A 14 4.97 -19.28 -29.68
C ILE A 14 5.04 -17.78 -29.41
N LEU A 15 3.96 -17.01 -29.50
CA LEU A 15 3.94 -15.59 -29.12
C LEU A 15 4.12 -15.41 -27.61
N GLY A 16 3.46 -16.25 -26.82
CA GLY A 16 3.63 -16.33 -25.36
C GLY A 16 5.01 -16.83 -24.97
N LEU A 17 5.56 -17.83 -25.68
CA LEU A 17 6.95 -18.24 -25.49
C LEU A 17 7.91 -17.13 -25.90
N ILE A 18 7.74 -16.47 -27.05
CA ILE A 18 8.60 -15.37 -27.51
C ILE A 18 8.54 -14.19 -26.53
N LEU A 19 7.37 -13.88 -25.96
CA LEU A 19 7.22 -12.89 -24.89
C LEU A 19 7.88 -13.30 -23.57
N VAL A 20 8.17 -14.59 -23.36
CA VAL A 20 8.80 -15.14 -22.14
C VAL A 20 10.27 -15.55 -22.35
N THR A 21 10.67 -15.88 -23.57
CA THR A 21 11.97 -16.46 -23.95
C THR A 21 12.80 -15.58 -24.87
N LYS A 22 12.20 -14.58 -25.55
CA LYS A 22 12.90 -13.44 -26.17
C LYS A 22 12.79 -12.16 -25.34
N VAL A 23 12.45 -12.29 -24.06
CA VAL A 23 13.13 -11.47 -23.06
C VAL A 23 14.57 -12.01 -22.99
N ASP A 24 15.34 -11.78 -24.05
CA ASP A 24 16.77 -11.60 -23.85
C ASP A 24 16.85 -10.48 -22.83
N TYR A 25 17.46 -10.79 -21.68
CA TYR A 25 17.70 -9.88 -20.57
C TYR A 25 18.15 -8.53 -21.13
N CYS A 26 17.18 -7.65 -21.38
CA CYS A 26 17.49 -6.26 -21.59
C CYS A 26 18.00 -5.83 -20.23
N TYR A 27 19.18 -5.22 -20.21
CA TYR A 27 19.72 -4.56 -19.05
C TYR A 27 18.83 -3.34 -18.68
N GLY A 28 17.58 -3.57 -18.30
CA GLY A 28 17.02 -2.97 -17.12
C GLY A 28 17.63 -3.73 -15.94
N CYS A 29 18.09 -3.03 -14.92
CA CYS A 29 18.78 -3.66 -13.79
C CYS A 29 17.86 -4.59 -13.00
N GLY A 30 17.77 -5.84 -13.45
CA GLY A 30 17.34 -7.00 -12.70
C GLY A 30 18.52 -7.95 -12.49
N VAL A 31 18.74 -8.31 -11.22
CA VAL A 31 19.45 -9.47 -10.64
C VAL A 31 20.68 -10.04 -11.37
N GLY A 32 21.85 -9.77 -10.79
CA GLY A 32 22.94 -10.76 -10.80
C GLY A 32 22.50 -12.04 -10.09
N ARG A 33 22.79 -13.18 -10.72
CA ARG A 33 22.37 -14.54 -10.37
C ARG A 33 22.78 -14.98 -8.96
N ARG A 34 21.81 -15.45 -8.16
CA ARG A 34 21.71 -16.81 -7.59
C ARG A 34 20.37 -16.92 -6.86
N PHE A 35 19.58 -17.94 -7.21
CA PHE A 35 18.37 -18.33 -6.49
C PHE A 35 18.73 -18.67 -5.04
N GLY A 36 18.35 -17.78 -4.15
CA GLY A 36 18.26 -17.96 -2.70
C GLY A 36 17.25 -16.93 -2.21
N HIS A 37 16.26 -17.36 -1.44
CA HIS A 37 15.21 -16.52 -0.89
C HIS A 37 15.77 -15.20 -0.31
N ALA A 38 15.60 -14.09 -1.02
CA ALA A 38 15.97 -12.76 -0.53
C ALA A 38 14.69 -11.96 -0.31
N PHE A 39 14.29 -11.87 0.96
CA PHE A 39 13.34 -10.88 1.46
C PHE A 39 13.73 -9.49 0.94
N SER A 40 12.75 -8.67 0.55
CA SER A 40 12.95 -7.25 0.21
C SER A 40 13.85 -6.59 1.27
N THR A 41 15.11 -6.31 0.90
CA THR A 41 16.03 -5.64 1.81
C THR A 41 15.73 -4.16 1.75
N GLN A 42 14.96 -3.67 2.72
CA GLN A 42 14.79 -2.23 2.93
C GLN A 42 16.17 -1.56 3.10
N PRO A 43 16.31 -0.28 2.73
CA PRO A 43 17.55 0.44 2.96
C PRO A 43 17.88 0.46 4.45
N ASP A 44 19.11 0.11 4.78
CA ASP A 44 19.63 0.33 6.12
C ASP A 44 19.83 1.85 6.30
N ILE A 45 19.48 2.38 7.47
CA ILE A 45 19.67 3.81 7.78
C ILE A 45 20.94 3.92 8.61
N GLU A 46 21.97 4.60 8.10
CA GLU A 46 23.28 4.64 8.76
C GLU A 46 23.30 5.47 10.05
N THR A 47 22.67 6.65 10.03
CA THR A 47 22.76 7.65 11.12
C THR A 47 21.39 8.19 11.54
N HIS A 48 20.67 8.86 10.66
CA HIS A 48 19.28 9.26 10.89
C HIS A 48 18.53 9.53 9.58
N TYR A 49 17.20 9.46 9.64
CA TYR A 49 16.32 9.81 8.53
C TYR A 49 14.95 10.31 9.06
N PRO A 50 14.33 11.31 8.41
CA PRO A 50 14.84 12.11 7.29
C PRO A 50 16.08 12.95 7.67
N ASN A 51 16.75 13.54 6.67
CA ASN A 51 17.88 14.44 6.92
C ASN A 51 17.40 15.81 7.41
N ALA A 52 16.75 15.84 8.56
CA ALA A 52 16.20 17.01 9.22
C ALA A 52 16.28 16.83 10.74
N ALA A 53 16.15 17.93 11.49
CA ALA A 53 16.09 17.86 12.95
C ALA A 53 14.83 17.10 13.38
N GLU A 54 14.94 16.27 14.43
CA GLU A 54 13.84 15.44 14.93
C GLU A 54 12.55 16.25 15.17
N THR A 55 12.67 17.43 15.79
CA THR A 55 11.53 18.30 16.14
C THR A 55 11.14 19.28 15.02
N SER A 56 11.64 19.09 13.80
CA SER A 56 11.23 19.90 12.64
C SER A 56 9.95 19.37 12.00
N GLU A 57 9.27 20.21 11.22
CA GLU A 57 8.05 19.82 10.49
C GLU A 57 8.29 18.72 9.43
N LEU A 58 9.53 18.57 8.97
CA LEU A 58 9.93 17.52 8.03
C LEU A 58 10.06 16.14 8.72
N ALA A 59 10.12 16.11 10.05
CA ALA A 59 10.33 14.91 10.85
C ALA A 59 9.16 14.66 11.82
N SER A 60 9.41 14.62 13.14
CA SER A 60 8.40 14.34 14.17
C SER A 60 7.69 15.60 14.67
N GLY A 61 8.07 16.78 14.21
CA GLY A 61 7.44 18.05 14.57
C GLY A 61 7.74 18.51 16.01
N PHE A 62 7.47 19.79 16.26
CA PHE A 62 7.89 20.48 17.48
C PHE A 62 7.38 19.81 18.76
N PHE A 63 8.20 19.83 19.81
CA PHE A 63 7.76 19.60 21.18
C PHE A 63 6.66 20.63 21.54
N GLY A 64 5.64 20.20 22.27
CA GLY A 64 4.51 21.04 22.67
C GLY A 64 4.40 21.16 24.17
N LYS A 65 4.10 20.06 24.84
CA LYS A 65 3.99 20.00 26.29
C LYS A 65 4.33 18.62 26.81
N LYS A 66 4.98 18.60 27.97
CA LYS A 66 5.13 17.40 28.78
C LYS A 66 3.76 16.87 29.18
N LEU A 67 3.53 15.58 28.98
CA LEU A 67 2.31 14.90 29.41
C LEU A 67 2.47 14.33 30.82
N LEU A 68 1.37 14.30 31.56
CA LEU A 68 1.30 13.58 32.84
C LEU A 68 1.07 12.08 32.56
N LYS A 69 1.52 11.22 33.48
CA LYS A 69 1.44 9.76 33.31
C LYS A 69 0.01 9.24 33.11
N ASN A 70 -0.97 9.94 33.67
CA ASN A 70 -2.40 9.62 33.57
C ASN A 70 -3.13 10.35 32.43
N ASP A 71 -2.39 11.00 31.51
CA ASP A 71 -2.98 11.68 30.37
C ASP A 71 -3.70 10.69 29.45
N THR A 72 -4.95 11.00 29.10
CA THR A 72 -5.81 10.15 28.26
C THR A 72 -5.29 9.89 26.85
N SER A 73 -4.33 10.69 26.37
CA SER A 73 -3.68 10.50 25.06
C SER A 73 -2.63 9.39 25.08
N LEU A 74 -2.14 8.98 26.26
CA LEU A 74 -1.21 7.88 26.41
C LEU A 74 -1.96 6.55 26.51
N ARG A 75 -1.52 5.58 25.71
CA ARG A 75 -2.03 4.21 25.67
C ARG A 75 -0.96 3.26 26.19
N ILE A 76 -1.37 2.32 27.04
CA ILE A 76 -0.50 1.22 27.47
C ILE A 76 -0.45 0.17 26.36
N THR A 77 0.76 -0.17 25.94
CA THR A 77 0.97 -1.21 24.93
C THR A 77 1.24 -2.56 25.59
N ILE A 78 0.34 -3.52 25.35
CA ILE A 78 0.46 -4.90 25.83
C ILE A 78 0.57 -5.82 24.61
N ASN A 79 1.78 -6.26 24.30
CA ASN A 79 2.05 -7.18 23.19
C ASN A 79 3.15 -8.18 23.61
N THR A 80 2.88 -9.48 23.45
CA THR A 80 3.80 -10.59 23.81
C THR A 80 5.02 -10.69 22.89
N GLN A 81 5.03 -9.96 21.78
CA GLN A 81 6.12 -9.85 20.82
C GLN A 81 7.08 -8.70 21.10
N ILE A 82 6.74 -7.83 22.05
CA ILE A 82 7.59 -6.72 22.49
C ILE A 82 8.11 -7.01 23.89
N ILE A 83 9.42 -6.98 24.04
CA ILE A 83 10.10 -7.07 25.32
C ILE A 83 10.36 -5.65 25.83
N TYR A 84 10.06 -5.39 27.09
CA TYR A 84 10.34 -4.10 27.73
C TYR A 84 11.42 -4.28 28.78
N GLN A 85 12.37 -3.35 28.85
CA GLN A 85 13.43 -3.36 29.86
C GLN A 85 12.87 -3.43 31.28
N HIS A 86 11.76 -2.74 31.53
CA HIS A 86 11.01 -2.86 32.76
C HIS A 86 9.80 -3.77 32.56
N HIS A 87 9.87 -4.99 33.12
CA HIS A 87 8.88 -6.03 32.90
C HIS A 87 7.47 -5.72 33.45
N ARG A 88 7.35 -4.83 34.43
CA ARG A 88 6.07 -4.50 35.06
C ARG A 88 5.07 -3.92 34.04
N LEU A 89 3.79 -4.26 34.20
CA LEU A 89 2.72 -3.84 33.28
C LEU A 89 2.37 -2.36 33.41
N ASP A 90 2.66 -1.75 34.56
CA ASP A 90 2.50 -0.32 34.88
C ASP A 90 3.72 0.55 34.50
N SER A 91 4.70 -0.05 33.82
CA SER A 91 5.91 0.63 33.40
C SER A 91 5.61 1.76 32.41
N GLU A 92 6.25 2.92 32.63
CA GLU A 92 6.16 4.08 31.76
C GLU A 92 6.68 3.81 30.35
N SER A 93 7.62 2.87 30.20
CA SER A 93 8.13 2.44 28.89
C SER A 93 7.06 1.83 27.98
N ARG A 94 5.89 1.44 28.54
CA ARG A 94 4.75 0.89 27.79
C ARG A 94 3.76 1.96 27.33
N LEU A 95 3.87 3.18 27.85
CA LEU A 95 2.99 4.30 27.52
C LEU A 95 3.50 5.03 26.27
N ALA A 96 2.59 5.32 25.35
CA ALA A 96 2.85 6.20 24.20
C ALA A 96 1.54 6.72 23.59
N THR A 97 1.64 7.72 22.72
CA THR A 97 0.49 8.21 21.96
C THR A 97 -0.02 7.16 20.98
N ALA A 98 -1.28 7.27 20.57
CA ALA A 98 -1.93 6.34 19.62
C ALA A 98 -1.08 6.03 18.36
N VAL A 99 -0.55 7.08 17.73
CA VAL A 99 0.26 6.98 16.51
C VAL A 99 1.53 6.18 16.76
N CYS A 100 2.21 6.47 17.87
CA CYS A 100 3.46 5.81 18.21
C CYS A 100 3.25 4.38 18.71
N THR A 101 2.12 4.09 19.37
CA THR A 101 1.70 2.72 19.68
C THR A 101 1.47 1.90 18.41
N GLU A 102 0.75 2.44 17.42
CA GLU A 102 0.50 1.75 16.14
C GLU A 102 1.80 1.47 15.38
N ALA A 103 2.68 2.47 15.27
CA ALA A 103 4.01 2.29 14.67
C ALA A 103 4.84 1.22 15.40
N LEU A 104 4.84 1.23 16.74
CA LEU A 104 5.58 0.23 17.52
C LEU A 104 5.06 -1.19 17.31
N LEU A 105 3.74 -1.37 17.23
CA LEU A 105 3.12 -2.68 16.98
C LEU A 105 3.49 -3.21 15.59
N LEU A 106 3.42 -2.36 14.57
CA LEU A 106 3.85 -2.72 13.21
C LEU A 106 5.33 -3.08 13.16
N LEU A 107 6.19 -2.30 13.83
CA LEU A 107 7.61 -2.61 13.89
C LEU A 107 7.87 -3.97 14.54
N SER A 108 7.11 -4.31 15.58
CA SER A 108 7.25 -5.61 16.25
C SER A 108 6.94 -6.77 15.31
N GLU A 109 5.92 -6.65 14.46
CA GLU A 109 5.58 -7.64 13.44
C GLU A 109 6.64 -7.70 12.33
N SER A 110 7.07 -6.54 11.84
CA SER A 110 8.16 -6.40 10.86
C SER A 110 9.45 -7.07 11.32
N VAL A 111 9.83 -6.89 12.59
CA VAL A 111 11.02 -7.54 13.17
C VAL A 111 10.88 -9.06 13.17
N GLN A 112 9.72 -9.57 13.57
CA GLN A 112 9.51 -11.02 13.57
C GLN A 112 9.56 -11.61 12.17
N HIS A 113 8.93 -10.94 11.21
CA HIS A 113 8.92 -11.40 9.83
C HIS A 113 10.33 -11.33 9.21
N HIS A 114 11.05 -10.22 9.41
CA HIS A 114 12.34 -9.98 8.79
C HIS A 114 13.42 -10.98 9.25
N TRP A 115 13.42 -11.29 10.54
CA TRP A 115 14.38 -12.22 11.13
C TRP A 115 13.78 -13.61 11.38
N SER A 116 12.71 -13.99 10.67
CA SER A 116 12.09 -15.31 10.76
C SER A 116 11.81 -15.79 12.21
N GLY A 117 11.45 -14.86 13.09
CA GLY A 117 11.17 -15.12 14.50
C GLY A 117 12.39 -15.22 15.43
N GLU A 118 13.63 -15.05 14.93
CA GLU A 118 14.85 -15.12 15.74
C GLU A 118 14.95 -13.97 16.77
N TYR A 119 14.45 -12.80 16.41
CA TYR A 119 14.47 -11.60 17.27
C TYR A 119 13.06 -11.10 17.60
N LYS A 120 12.96 -10.50 18.79
CA LYS A 120 11.86 -9.65 19.23
C LYS A 120 12.31 -8.21 19.37
N LEU A 121 11.35 -7.29 19.25
CA LEU A 121 11.60 -5.89 19.52
C LEU A 121 11.79 -5.67 21.02
N TYR A 122 12.86 -4.98 21.40
CA TYR A 122 13.20 -4.65 22.78
C TYR A 122 13.10 -3.14 22.99
N VAL A 123 12.18 -2.71 23.84
CA VAL A 123 12.00 -1.31 24.24
C VAL A 123 12.84 -1.03 25.49
N ILE A 124 13.86 -0.20 25.32
CA ILE A 124 14.69 0.32 26.41
C ILE A 124 13.90 1.37 27.18
N GLU A 125 13.43 2.38 26.45
CA GLU A 125 12.79 3.56 27.01
C GLU A 125 11.64 4.00 26.09
N GLY A 126 10.54 4.45 26.71
CA GLY A 126 9.34 4.94 26.03
C GLY A 126 8.94 6.29 26.62
N TYR A 127 7.68 6.47 27.02
CA TYR A 127 7.28 7.65 27.78
C TYR A 127 8.08 7.81 29.08
N LEU A 128 8.34 9.08 29.46
CA LEU A 128 9.00 9.46 30.70
C LEU A 128 8.19 10.51 31.45
N SER A 129 7.99 10.29 32.76
CA SER A 129 7.32 11.26 33.62
C SER A 129 8.12 12.53 33.85
N ASP A 130 9.45 12.50 33.70
CA ASP A 130 10.35 13.61 34.02
C ASP A 130 11.56 13.69 33.09
N ALA A 131 12.09 14.91 32.92
CA ALA A 131 13.32 15.13 32.16
C ALA A 131 14.50 14.55 32.96
N THR A 132 15.25 13.65 32.33
CA THR A 132 16.45 13.05 32.93
C THR A 132 17.67 13.90 32.61
N LYS A 133 18.76 13.78 33.38
CA LYS A 133 20.02 14.52 33.11
C LYS A 133 20.56 14.30 31.68
N ASN A 134 20.23 13.18 31.05
CA ASN A 134 20.67 12.80 29.71
C ASN A 134 19.70 13.22 28.59
N ARG A 135 18.51 13.74 28.94
CA ARG A 135 17.48 14.14 27.97
C ARG A 135 17.06 15.59 28.22
N GLY A 136 17.14 16.42 27.18
CA GLY A 136 16.71 17.81 27.26
C GLY A 136 15.23 17.95 27.64
N SER A 137 14.87 19.10 28.19
CA SER A 137 13.50 19.45 28.59
C SER A 137 12.47 19.44 27.45
N LEU A 138 12.94 19.37 26.20
CA LEU A 138 12.13 19.33 24.98
C LEU A 138 12.09 17.94 24.33
N SER A 139 12.42 16.88 25.07
CA SER A 139 12.42 15.51 24.54
C SER A 139 11.02 14.99 24.22
N LEU A 140 10.85 14.34 23.08
CA LEU A 140 9.57 13.73 22.66
C LEU A 140 9.16 12.52 23.52
N HIS A 141 10.07 11.97 24.33
CA HIS A 141 9.73 10.95 25.34
C HIS A 141 8.79 11.51 26.43
N LEU A 142 8.90 12.80 26.76
CA LEU A 142 8.01 13.47 27.71
C LEU A 142 6.58 13.65 27.18
N GLU A 143 6.39 13.48 25.87
CA GLU A 143 5.08 13.49 25.22
C GLU A 143 4.59 12.09 24.84
N GLY A 144 5.34 11.03 25.18
CA GLY A 144 5.05 9.67 24.76
C GLY A 144 5.09 9.47 23.25
N ARG A 145 5.89 10.29 22.53
CA ARG A 145 6.02 10.26 21.07
C ARG A 145 7.35 9.69 20.59
N ALA A 146 8.10 9.01 21.45
CA ALA A 146 9.40 8.46 21.11
C ALA A 146 9.72 7.18 21.87
N PHE A 147 10.58 6.36 21.28
CA PHE A 147 11.11 5.14 21.87
C PHE A 147 12.59 4.96 21.56
N ASP A 148 13.29 4.30 22.47
CA ASP A 148 14.63 3.76 22.24
C ASP A 148 14.56 2.24 22.15
N LEU A 149 15.02 1.71 21.01
CA LEU A 149 14.75 0.34 20.59
C LEU A 149 16.02 -0.46 20.34
N ARG A 150 15.94 -1.76 20.61
CA ARG A 150 16.95 -2.78 20.28
C ARG A 150 16.27 -4.05 19.77
N LEU A 151 17.10 -4.98 19.30
CA LEU A 151 16.71 -6.37 19.11
C LEU A 151 17.10 -7.19 20.35
N ALA A 152 16.23 -8.10 20.75
CA ALA A 152 16.52 -9.12 21.74
C ALA A 152 16.23 -10.49 21.16
N ASN A 153 17.00 -11.51 21.57
CA ASN A 153 16.74 -12.88 21.14
C ASN A 153 15.33 -13.33 21.61
N SER A 154 14.62 -14.03 20.74
CA SER A 154 13.29 -14.58 21.02
C SER A 154 13.28 -15.72 22.06
N ASP A 155 14.42 -16.34 22.39
CA ASP A 155 14.50 -17.43 23.36
C ASP A 155 14.16 -16.98 24.80
N PRO A 156 13.07 -17.48 25.39
CA PRO A 156 12.65 -17.13 26.74
C PRO A 156 13.63 -17.54 27.85
N LYS A 157 14.58 -18.45 27.60
CA LYS A 157 15.54 -18.93 28.62
C LYS A 157 16.80 -18.06 28.73
N LYS A 158 17.12 -17.26 27.70
CA LYS A 158 18.27 -16.33 27.68
C LYS A 158 17.95 -15.10 26.81
N PRO A 159 17.08 -14.17 27.27
CA PRO A 159 16.87 -12.90 26.58
C PRO A 159 18.14 -12.05 26.70
N ARG A 160 19.09 -12.29 25.80
CA ARG A 160 20.26 -11.44 25.62
C ARG A 160 19.94 -10.46 24.52
N LEU A 161 20.26 -9.19 24.75
CA LEU A 161 20.30 -8.18 23.70
C LEU A 161 21.17 -8.74 22.58
N ALA A 162 20.69 -8.63 21.34
CA ALA A 162 21.48 -9.02 20.18
C ALA A 162 22.83 -8.29 20.23
N LEU A 163 23.91 -8.97 19.85
CA LEU A 163 25.25 -8.38 19.84
C LEU A 163 25.17 -7.07 19.04
N ASN A 164 25.81 -5.99 19.53
CA ASN A 164 25.78 -4.65 18.92
C ASN A 164 26.47 -4.62 17.55
N ASP A 165 25.92 -5.30 16.56
CA ASP A 165 26.28 -5.11 15.17
C ASP A 165 25.57 -3.85 14.69
N ASN A 166 26.34 -2.79 14.43
CA ASN A 166 25.81 -1.53 13.88
C ASN A 166 24.92 -1.81 12.67
N LYS A 167 25.22 -2.83 11.87
CA LYS A 167 24.41 -3.21 10.72
C LYS A 167 23.00 -3.66 11.12
N GLN A 168 22.84 -4.40 12.23
CA GLN A 168 21.52 -4.79 12.72
C GLN A 168 20.71 -3.59 13.22
N LEU A 169 21.35 -2.61 13.87
CA LEU A 169 20.69 -1.38 14.30
C LEU A 169 20.28 -0.52 13.10
N GLN A 170 21.14 -0.40 12.09
CA GLN A 170 20.84 0.31 10.85
C GLN A 170 19.68 -0.35 10.09
N ARG A 171 19.60 -1.68 10.15
CA ARG A 171 18.51 -2.45 9.58
C ARG A 171 17.19 -2.30 10.34
N LEU A 172 17.25 -2.36 11.68
CA LEU A 172 16.12 -2.07 12.55
C LEU A 172 15.58 -0.66 12.29
N ALA A 173 16.49 0.31 12.12
CA ALA A 173 16.15 1.68 11.76
C ALA A 173 15.45 1.77 10.40
N GLY A 174 15.96 1.06 9.39
CA GLY A 174 15.30 0.93 8.08
C GLY A 174 13.87 0.39 8.20
N LEU A 175 13.67 -0.69 8.96
CA LEU A 175 12.32 -1.24 9.19
C LEU A 175 11.42 -0.25 9.95
N ALA A 176 11.96 0.43 10.96
CA ALA A 176 11.23 1.44 11.73
C ALA A 176 10.70 2.56 10.83
N TYR A 177 11.54 3.08 9.93
CA TYR A 177 11.14 4.17 9.05
C TYR A 177 10.26 3.67 7.89
N TYR A 178 10.75 2.69 7.11
CA TYR A 178 10.10 2.28 5.87
C TYR A 178 8.86 1.42 6.10
N GLN A 179 8.87 0.51 7.07
CA GLN A 179 7.74 -0.39 7.33
C GLN A 179 6.81 0.14 8.41
N ALA A 180 7.36 0.55 9.56
CA ALA A 180 6.57 0.92 10.75
C ALA A 180 6.18 2.40 10.83
N LYS A 181 6.69 3.24 9.92
CA LYS A 181 6.25 4.64 9.70
C LYS A 181 6.57 5.60 10.85
N PHE A 182 7.64 5.33 11.58
CA PHE A 182 8.18 6.37 12.46
C PHE A 182 8.58 7.60 11.63
N SER A 183 8.18 8.77 12.11
CA SER A 183 8.38 10.05 11.39
C SER A 183 9.84 10.50 11.44
N TYR A 184 10.60 10.00 12.41
CA TYR A 184 12.03 10.19 12.53
C TYR A 184 12.67 8.93 13.11
N VAL A 185 13.83 8.58 12.61
CA VAL A 185 14.65 7.48 13.11
C VAL A 185 16.11 7.93 13.18
N SER A 186 16.80 7.57 14.25
CA SER A 186 18.23 7.80 14.42
C SER A 186 18.91 6.58 15.03
N VAL A 187 19.94 6.07 14.35
CA VAL A 187 20.85 5.06 14.87
C VAL A 187 21.82 5.73 15.83
N ARG A 188 21.80 5.30 17.09
CA ARG A 188 22.77 5.67 18.12
C ARG A 188 23.73 4.49 18.32
N HIS A 189 24.82 4.72 19.04
CA HIS A 189 25.85 3.71 19.36
C HIS A 189 25.32 2.38 19.92
N ASN A 190 24.11 2.39 20.50
CA ASN A 190 23.62 1.30 21.31
C ASN A 190 22.13 1.02 21.07
N HIS A 191 21.40 1.86 20.37
CA HIS A 191 19.96 1.68 20.16
C HIS A 191 19.51 2.47 18.94
N VAL A 192 18.32 2.17 18.46
CA VAL A 192 17.63 2.99 17.47
C VAL A 192 16.66 3.87 18.20
N HIS A 193 16.85 5.17 18.11
CA HIS A 193 15.90 6.17 18.57
C HIS A 193 14.85 6.40 17.48
N VAL A 194 13.58 6.40 17.85
CA VAL A 194 12.46 6.61 16.91
C VAL A 194 11.44 7.56 17.50
N SER A 195 10.80 8.37 16.67
CA SER A 195 9.71 9.24 17.12
C SER A 195 8.62 9.50 16.08
N CYS A 196 7.47 9.99 16.54
CA CYS A 196 6.26 10.21 15.75
C CYS A 196 5.76 11.65 15.84
N ARG A 197 5.02 12.09 14.81
CA ARG A 197 4.24 13.34 14.82
C ARG A 197 3.12 13.32 15.87
N LYS A 198 2.68 14.51 16.33
CA LYS A 198 1.60 14.67 17.33
C LYS A 198 0.24 14.18 16.84
N ASN A 199 -0.08 14.49 15.60
CA ASN A 199 -1.32 14.10 14.93
C ASN A 199 -0.97 13.51 13.57
N ASN A 200 -1.85 12.65 13.03
CA ASN A 200 -1.75 12.02 11.70
C ASN A 200 -1.73 13.01 10.51
N LYS A 201 -1.56 14.32 10.73
CA LYS A 201 -1.33 15.29 9.66
C LYS A 201 0.14 15.20 9.23
N ILE A 202 0.46 14.15 8.48
CA ILE A 202 1.25 14.15 7.24
C ILE A 202 1.50 12.69 6.82
N GLU A 203 1.24 12.44 5.53
CA GLU A 203 1.42 11.22 4.75
C GLU A 203 0.36 10.10 4.87
N GLU A 204 -0.79 10.35 4.22
CA GLU A 204 -1.65 9.31 3.64
C GLU A 204 -0.94 8.42 2.57
N ASN A 205 0.37 8.60 2.36
CA ASN A 205 1.17 7.95 1.32
C ASN A 205 1.89 6.66 1.75
N LYS A 206 1.30 5.88 2.66
CA LYS A 206 1.54 4.44 2.69
C LYS A 206 0.19 3.72 2.74
N VAL A 207 -0.29 3.43 1.54
CA VAL A 207 -1.40 2.52 1.27
C VAL A 207 -1.06 1.17 1.92
N TYR A 208 -1.61 0.90 3.09
CA TYR A 208 -1.89 -0.47 3.46
C TYR A 208 -2.95 -0.91 2.46
N SER A 209 -2.68 -1.91 1.62
CA SER A 209 -3.75 -2.52 0.83
C SER A 209 -4.75 -3.10 1.82
N ARG A 210 -5.96 -2.53 1.78
CA ARG A 210 -6.89 -2.53 2.90
C ARG A 210 -8.17 -3.19 2.45
N CYS A 211 -8.46 -4.34 3.04
CA CYS A 211 -9.25 -5.40 2.43
C CYS A 211 -10.43 -5.83 3.31
N PHE A 212 -10.94 -7.04 3.11
CA PHE A 212 -12.00 -7.67 3.90
C PHE A 212 -11.42 -8.66 4.93
N PRO A 213 -12.05 -8.86 6.09
CA PRO A 213 -11.64 -9.88 7.05
C PRO A 213 -11.98 -11.29 6.54
N GLU A 214 -11.36 -12.30 7.14
CA GLU A 214 -11.54 -13.71 6.78
C GLU A 214 -12.99 -14.21 6.97
N THR A 215 -13.72 -13.57 7.88
CA THR A 215 -15.12 -13.84 8.26
C THR A 215 -16.14 -13.13 7.37
N ALA A 216 -15.71 -12.15 6.56
CA ALA A 216 -16.58 -11.57 5.55
C ALA A 216 -16.93 -12.62 4.49
N TYR A 217 -18.04 -12.42 3.78
CA TYR A 217 -18.51 -13.39 2.80
C TYR A 217 -18.98 -12.73 1.51
N VAL A 218 -18.88 -13.52 0.44
CA VAL A 218 -19.47 -13.23 -0.87
C VAL A 218 -20.53 -14.29 -1.18
N ARG A 219 -21.35 -14.03 -2.20
CA ARG A 219 -22.27 -15.04 -2.73
C ARG A 219 -21.77 -15.54 -4.07
N HIS A 220 -21.66 -16.85 -4.19
CA HIS A 220 -21.41 -17.53 -5.45
C HIS A 220 -22.62 -17.42 -6.39
N LYS A 221 -22.44 -17.65 -7.70
CA LYS A 221 -23.53 -17.66 -8.70
C LYS A 221 -24.68 -18.63 -8.38
N SER A 222 -24.41 -19.67 -7.59
CA SER A 222 -25.43 -20.61 -7.09
C SER A 222 -26.23 -20.09 -5.90
N GLY A 223 -25.91 -18.90 -5.37
CA GLY A 223 -26.50 -18.32 -4.16
C GLY A 223 -25.80 -18.75 -2.85
N LYS A 224 -24.90 -19.73 -2.90
CA LYS A 224 -24.11 -20.22 -1.75
C LYS A 224 -23.22 -19.09 -1.20
N LYS A 225 -23.18 -18.94 0.13
CA LYS A 225 -22.21 -18.07 0.82
C LYS A 225 -20.83 -18.72 0.82
N ILE A 226 -19.81 -17.95 0.44
CA ILE A 226 -18.39 -18.33 0.51
C ILE A 226 -17.69 -17.29 1.40
N MET A 227 -17.01 -17.73 2.45
CA MET A 227 -16.22 -16.84 3.31
C MET A 227 -14.97 -16.38 2.56
N MET A 228 -14.45 -15.19 2.86
CA MET A 228 -13.26 -14.64 2.20
C MET A 228 -12.04 -15.58 2.31
N ARG A 229 -11.89 -16.27 3.44
CA ARG A 229 -10.84 -17.28 3.63
C ARG A 229 -10.91 -18.47 2.68
N ASP A 230 -12.11 -18.80 2.23
CA ASP A 230 -12.42 -19.97 1.40
C ASP A 230 -12.61 -19.59 -0.09
N LEU A 231 -12.64 -18.29 -0.39
CA LEU A 231 -12.81 -17.75 -1.75
C LEU A 231 -11.55 -18.03 -2.59
N LYS A 232 -11.76 -18.43 -3.85
CA LYS A 232 -10.69 -18.79 -4.78
C LYS A 232 -10.78 -18.01 -6.09
N VAL A 233 -9.63 -17.87 -6.75
CA VAL A 233 -9.57 -17.41 -8.14
C VAL A 233 -10.38 -18.37 -9.02
N GLY A 234 -11.21 -17.81 -9.89
CA GLY A 234 -12.16 -18.54 -10.72
C GLY A 234 -13.55 -18.74 -10.11
N ASP A 235 -13.75 -18.46 -8.81
CA ASP A 235 -15.09 -18.47 -8.23
C ASP A 235 -15.93 -17.36 -8.86
N SER A 236 -17.13 -17.70 -9.33
CA SER A 236 -18.06 -16.76 -9.93
C SER A 236 -19.00 -16.19 -8.86
N VAL A 237 -18.85 -14.91 -8.56
CA VAL A 237 -19.55 -14.23 -7.46
C VAL A 237 -20.57 -13.21 -7.97
N ILE A 238 -21.57 -12.90 -7.15
CA ILE A 238 -22.60 -11.92 -7.47
C ILE A 238 -22.03 -10.51 -7.35
N THR A 239 -22.29 -9.69 -8.36
CA THR A 239 -22.09 -8.23 -8.36
C THR A 239 -23.26 -7.53 -9.09
N MET A 240 -23.16 -6.22 -9.28
CA MET A 240 -24.17 -5.39 -9.93
C MET A 240 -23.60 -4.81 -11.23
N SER A 241 -24.40 -4.85 -12.30
CA SER A 241 -24.08 -4.17 -13.56
C SER A 241 -24.29 -2.65 -13.46
N PRO A 242 -23.76 -1.86 -14.39
CA PRO A 242 -24.02 -0.41 -14.45
C PRO A 242 -25.51 -0.05 -14.53
N TYR A 243 -26.36 -0.98 -14.97
CA TYR A 243 -27.82 -0.80 -15.09
C TYR A 243 -28.59 -1.30 -13.86
N GLY A 244 -27.91 -1.61 -12.75
CA GLY A 244 -28.54 -2.08 -11.52
C GLY A 244 -29.06 -3.52 -11.59
N LYS A 245 -28.62 -4.32 -12.57
CA LYS A 245 -29.01 -5.73 -12.70
C LYS A 245 -27.98 -6.65 -12.04
N ILE A 246 -28.44 -7.83 -11.61
CA ILE A 246 -27.53 -8.87 -11.12
C ILE A 246 -26.59 -9.28 -12.24
N LEU A 247 -25.31 -9.38 -11.90
CA LEU A 247 -24.28 -9.90 -12.78
C LEU A 247 -23.40 -10.88 -11.99
N TYR A 248 -22.86 -11.88 -12.68
CA TYR A 248 -21.91 -12.83 -12.11
C TYR A 248 -20.52 -12.55 -12.67
N SER A 249 -19.55 -12.36 -11.78
CA SER A 249 -18.19 -11.97 -12.15
C SER A 249 -17.20 -12.93 -11.51
N GLU A 250 -16.24 -13.44 -12.29
CA GLU A 250 -15.22 -14.32 -11.74
C GLU A 250 -14.17 -13.54 -10.95
N VAL A 251 -13.71 -14.14 -9.84
CA VAL A 251 -12.52 -13.65 -9.13
C VAL A 251 -11.30 -13.94 -9.99
N THR A 252 -10.56 -12.90 -10.35
CA THR A 252 -9.42 -12.95 -11.27
C THR A 252 -8.07 -13.08 -10.56
N MET A 253 -7.94 -12.49 -9.37
CA MET A 253 -6.75 -12.54 -8.51
C MET A 253 -7.09 -12.08 -7.09
N PHE A 254 -6.14 -12.19 -6.16
CA PHE A 254 -6.18 -11.48 -4.88
C PHE A 254 -5.11 -10.39 -4.84
N LEU A 255 -5.52 -9.12 -4.79
CA LEU A 255 -4.61 -7.97 -4.68
C LEU A 255 -3.80 -7.99 -3.37
N HIS A 256 -4.39 -8.54 -2.31
CA HIS A 256 -3.79 -8.75 -1.01
C HIS A 256 -4.46 -9.97 -0.34
N LYS A 257 -3.66 -10.86 0.24
CA LYS A 257 -4.11 -12.08 0.92
C LYS A 257 -3.16 -12.45 2.06
N GLN A 258 -3.50 -12.04 3.28
CA GLN A 258 -2.73 -12.36 4.47
C GLN A 258 -3.60 -13.17 5.45
N LYS A 259 -3.17 -14.40 5.74
CA LYS A 259 -3.87 -15.31 6.68
C LYS A 259 -3.43 -15.00 8.11
N THR A 260 -4.28 -15.27 9.09
CA THR A 260 -3.94 -15.30 10.54
C THR A 260 -3.48 -13.98 11.20
N VAL A 261 -3.43 -12.86 10.48
CA VAL A 261 -3.15 -11.54 11.07
C VAL A 261 -4.38 -10.97 11.75
N LYS A 262 -4.23 -10.45 12.97
CA LYS A 262 -5.29 -9.75 13.69
C LYS A 262 -5.24 -8.26 13.37
N VAL A 263 -6.32 -7.73 12.80
CA VAL A 263 -6.47 -6.30 12.52
C VAL A 263 -7.49 -5.75 13.51
N ASN A 264 -7.09 -4.72 14.26
CA ASN A 264 -7.89 -4.23 15.39
C ASN A 264 -8.82 -3.05 15.04
N ASP A 265 -8.70 -2.50 13.84
CA ASP A 265 -9.31 -1.23 13.43
C ASP A 265 -10.27 -1.36 12.22
N TYR A 266 -10.77 -2.57 11.93
CA TYR A 266 -11.78 -2.76 10.90
C TYR A 266 -13.02 -1.90 11.14
N ILE A 267 -13.58 -1.32 10.08
CA ILE A 267 -14.81 -0.55 10.13
C ILE A 267 -15.98 -1.51 9.89
N LYS A 268 -16.90 -1.55 10.86
CA LYS A 268 -18.19 -2.23 10.76
C LYS A 268 -19.29 -1.21 10.49
N ILE A 269 -19.91 -1.33 9.31
CA ILE A 269 -21.03 -0.54 8.84
C ILE A 269 -22.30 -1.38 8.98
N ALA A 270 -23.19 -0.97 9.88
CA ALA A 270 -24.51 -1.56 10.04
C ALA A 270 -25.55 -0.72 9.26
N THR A 271 -26.51 -1.40 8.64
CA THR A 271 -27.56 -0.77 7.83
C THR A 271 -28.95 -0.98 8.44
N THR A 272 -29.93 -0.19 8.00
CA THR A 272 -31.32 -0.27 8.48
C THR A 272 -32.05 -1.56 8.07
N ASP A 273 -31.62 -2.22 7.00
CA ASP A 273 -32.11 -3.52 6.55
C ASP A 273 -31.33 -4.71 7.15
N GLY A 274 -30.58 -4.46 8.22
CA GLY A 274 -29.91 -5.50 9.01
C GLY A 274 -28.61 -6.04 8.42
N LYS A 275 -28.06 -5.44 7.36
CA LYS A 275 -26.76 -5.83 6.81
C LYS A 275 -25.62 -5.29 7.67
N ASN A 276 -24.53 -6.05 7.70
CA ASN A 276 -23.35 -5.74 8.49
C ASN A 276 -22.10 -5.95 7.63
N LEU A 277 -21.62 -4.89 7.02
CA LEU A 277 -20.40 -4.90 6.22
C LEU A 277 -19.20 -4.61 7.12
N VAL A 278 -18.15 -5.43 7.01
CA VAL A 278 -16.89 -5.22 7.72
C VAL A 278 -15.78 -5.10 6.68
N LEU A 279 -15.08 -3.97 6.69
CA LEU A 279 -14.02 -3.66 5.76
C LEU A 279 -13.06 -2.66 6.38
N SER A 280 -11.83 -2.64 5.90
CA SER A 280 -10.82 -1.72 6.41
C SER A 280 -11.09 -0.26 6.00
N SER A 281 -10.45 0.67 6.70
CA SER A 281 -10.69 2.12 6.61
C SER A 281 -10.59 2.75 5.22
N HIS A 282 -9.75 2.23 4.33
CA HIS A 282 -9.51 2.79 2.98
C HIS A 282 -10.15 1.96 1.86
N HIS A 283 -11.00 0.99 2.19
CA HIS A 283 -11.72 0.23 1.18
C HIS A 283 -12.86 1.07 0.60
N LEU A 284 -13.01 1.08 -0.73
CA LEU A 284 -14.02 1.91 -1.38
C LEU A 284 -15.42 1.29 -1.30
N ILE A 285 -16.37 2.10 -0.87
CA ILE A 285 -17.79 1.79 -0.81
C ILE A 285 -18.59 2.74 -1.70
N PHE A 286 -19.59 2.21 -2.40
CA PHE A 286 -20.46 3.02 -3.25
C PHE A 286 -21.60 3.62 -2.44
N THR A 287 -21.69 4.94 -2.49
CA THR A 287 -22.83 5.71 -1.97
C THR A 287 -23.68 6.21 -3.13
N LEU A 288 -24.98 6.39 -2.89
CA LEU A 288 -25.89 6.83 -3.95
C LEU A 288 -25.68 8.27 -4.40
N ASN A 289 -25.15 9.15 -3.55
CA ASN A 289 -25.04 10.59 -3.83
C ASN A 289 -23.60 11.05 -4.09
N GLN A 290 -22.59 10.36 -3.55
CA GLN A 290 -21.19 10.81 -3.58
C GLN A 290 -20.29 9.87 -4.40
N GLY A 291 -20.86 8.82 -5.01
CA GLY A 291 -20.08 7.80 -5.72
C GLY A 291 -19.27 6.94 -4.74
N ALA A 292 -18.07 6.52 -5.18
CA ALA A 292 -17.17 5.72 -4.36
C ALA A 292 -16.41 6.59 -3.36
N ILE A 293 -16.51 6.28 -2.08
CA ILE A 293 -15.78 6.95 -0.98
C ILE A 293 -15.06 5.91 -0.13
N TYR A 294 -14.13 6.33 0.73
CA TYR A 294 -13.51 5.42 1.69
C TYR A 294 -14.45 5.06 2.83
N ALA A 295 -14.30 3.83 3.34
CA ALA A 295 -15.06 3.35 4.50
C ALA A 295 -14.91 4.25 5.73
N LYS A 296 -13.73 4.86 5.95
CA LYS A 296 -13.47 5.81 7.07
C LYS A 296 -14.32 7.08 7.00
N ASP A 297 -14.74 7.46 5.80
CA ASP A 297 -15.52 8.67 5.55
C ASP A 297 -17.04 8.39 5.57
N VAL A 298 -17.44 7.13 5.74
CA VAL A 298 -18.85 6.76 5.88
C VAL A 298 -19.37 7.22 7.24
N GLN A 299 -20.50 7.92 7.21
CA GLN A 299 -21.22 8.36 8.39
C GLN A 299 -22.63 7.77 8.43
N PRO A 300 -23.28 7.68 9.61
CA PRO A 300 -24.70 7.41 9.71
C PRO A 300 -25.51 8.35 8.81
N ASN A 301 -26.66 7.86 8.33
CA ASN A 301 -27.56 8.53 7.38
C ASN A 301 -27.11 8.60 5.92
N ILE A 302 -25.91 8.12 5.58
CA ILE A 302 -25.53 7.87 4.18
C ILE A 302 -26.32 6.69 3.61
N TYR A 303 -26.65 6.75 2.32
CA TYR A 303 -27.32 5.65 1.62
C TYR A 303 -26.35 4.87 0.73
N ILE A 304 -26.42 3.55 0.86
CA ILE A 304 -25.63 2.57 0.11
C ILE A 304 -26.55 1.53 -0.52
N THR A 305 -26.00 0.73 -1.43
CA THR A 305 -26.75 -0.34 -2.11
C THR A 305 -26.55 -1.67 -1.40
N SER A 306 -27.63 -2.28 -0.91
CA SER A 306 -27.64 -3.64 -0.38
C SER A 306 -28.27 -4.61 -1.37
N PHE A 307 -27.92 -5.89 -1.23
CA PHE A 307 -28.45 -6.97 -2.04
C PHE A 307 -29.38 -7.86 -1.21
N ASN A 308 -30.62 -8.01 -1.66
CA ASN A 308 -31.55 -8.97 -1.10
C ASN A 308 -31.54 -10.25 -1.95
N ILE A 309 -31.10 -11.36 -1.35
CA ILE A 309 -31.00 -12.65 -2.02
C ILE A 309 -32.37 -13.28 -2.30
N GLU A 310 -33.36 -13.07 -1.43
CA GLU A 310 -34.69 -13.69 -1.54
C GLU A 310 -35.43 -13.15 -2.77
N ASN A 311 -35.41 -11.82 -2.90
CA ASN A 311 -36.06 -11.13 -4.01
C ASN A 311 -35.13 -10.93 -5.22
N LYS A 312 -33.86 -11.34 -5.12
CA LYS A 312 -32.82 -11.12 -6.13
C LYS A 312 -32.82 -9.68 -6.65
N PHE A 313 -32.86 -8.73 -5.72
CA PHE A 313 -33.02 -7.30 -6.02
C PHE A 313 -32.09 -6.43 -5.18
N PHE A 314 -31.71 -5.28 -5.74
CA PHE A 314 -30.85 -4.31 -5.09
C PHE A 314 -31.68 -3.22 -4.41
N ASN A 315 -31.47 -3.05 -3.11
CA ASN A 315 -32.18 -2.07 -2.31
C ASN A 315 -31.28 -0.90 -1.96
N LYS A 316 -31.88 0.30 -1.91
CA LYS A 316 -31.30 1.44 -1.22
C LYS A 316 -31.48 1.23 0.28
N THR A 317 -30.38 1.19 1.03
CA THR A 317 -30.40 1.10 2.50
C THR A 317 -29.62 2.23 3.14
N ARG A 318 -30.02 2.61 4.35
CA ARG A 318 -29.37 3.69 5.11
C ARG A 318 -28.38 3.10 6.09
N VAL A 319 -27.20 3.71 6.20
CA VAL A 319 -26.23 3.41 7.25
C VAL A 319 -26.82 3.84 8.60
N SER A 320 -27.00 2.89 9.50
CA SER A 320 -27.55 3.11 10.84
C SER A 320 -26.46 3.37 11.86
N LYS A 321 -25.32 2.67 11.76
CA LYS A 321 -24.21 2.79 12.70
C LYS A 321 -22.88 2.46 12.03
N VAL A 322 -21.84 3.20 12.41
CA VAL A 322 -20.44 2.92 12.06
C VAL A 322 -19.68 2.68 13.36
N SER A 323 -18.87 1.62 13.40
CA SER A 323 -18.12 1.22 14.60
C SER A 323 -16.82 0.51 14.21
N HIS A 324 -15.88 0.39 15.14
CA HIS A 324 -14.66 -0.39 14.92
C HIS A 324 -14.77 -1.79 15.53
N VAL A 325 -14.21 -2.77 14.85
CA VAL A 325 -14.14 -4.16 15.30
C VAL A 325 -12.75 -4.74 15.04
N SER A 326 -12.39 -5.75 15.81
CA SER A 326 -11.17 -6.52 15.58
C SER A 326 -11.51 -7.85 14.93
N GLU A 327 -10.88 -8.14 13.79
CA GLU A 327 -11.10 -9.37 13.00
C GLU A 327 -9.76 -9.93 12.52
N TYR A 328 -9.79 -11.16 12.01
CA TYR A 328 -8.61 -11.84 11.49
C TYR A 328 -8.60 -11.87 9.97
N GLY A 329 -7.39 -11.94 9.42
CA GLY A 329 -7.09 -12.11 8.00
C GLY A 329 -7.40 -10.88 7.15
N VAL A 330 -6.73 -10.79 6.00
CA VAL A 330 -6.84 -9.65 5.08
C VAL A 330 -6.97 -10.18 3.65
N TYR A 331 -8.11 -9.95 3.01
CA TYR A 331 -8.45 -10.52 1.70
C TYR A 331 -9.02 -9.47 0.74
N SER A 332 -8.35 -9.24 -0.40
CA SER A 332 -8.78 -8.29 -1.44
C SER A 332 -8.97 -8.99 -2.79
N PRO A 333 -10.11 -9.66 -3.01
CA PRO A 333 -10.39 -10.26 -4.30
C PRO A 333 -10.61 -9.17 -5.37
N LEU A 334 -10.10 -9.40 -6.57
CA LEU A 334 -10.40 -8.60 -7.76
C LEU A 334 -11.27 -9.40 -8.70
N THR A 335 -12.48 -8.92 -8.99
CA THR A 335 -13.39 -9.51 -9.97
C THR A 335 -13.17 -8.96 -11.38
N GLU A 336 -13.67 -9.63 -12.42
CA GLU A 336 -13.64 -9.13 -13.80
C GLU A 336 -14.36 -7.78 -13.98
N GLU A 337 -15.26 -7.43 -13.08
CA GLU A 337 -16.03 -6.18 -13.11
C GLU A 337 -15.49 -5.10 -12.17
N GLY A 338 -14.42 -5.37 -11.41
CA GLY A 338 -13.87 -4.41 -10.45
C GLY A 338 -14.78 -4.07 -9.26
N THR A 339 -15.92 -4.77 -9.15
CA THR A 339 -16.96 -4.58 -8.14
C THR A 339 -17.44 -5.91 -7.59
N ILE A 340 -17.92 -5.93 -6.35
CA ILE A 340 -18.28 -7.15 -5.65
C ILE A 340 -19.35 -6.89 -4.58
N ILE A 341 -20.13 -7.92 -4.24
CA ILE A 341 -21.04 -7.88 -3.10
C ILE A 341 -20.42 -8.61 -1.91
N VAL A 342 -20.15 -7.87 -0.83
CA VAL A 342 -19.60 -8.41 0.41
C VAL A 342 -20.58 -8.18 1.55
N ASN A 343 -20.85 -9.22 2.32
CA ASN A 343 -21.84 -9.20 3.40
C ASN A 343 -23.21 -8.62 2.95
N ASP A 344 -23.60 -8.94 1.72
CA ASP A 344 -24.80 -8.43 1.04
C ASP A 344 -24.83 -6.92 0.79
N VAL A 345 -23.67 -6.26 0.71
CA VAL A 345 -23.53 -4.83 0.35
C VAL A 345 -22.66 -4.70 -0.90
N TYR A 346 -23.07 -3.84 -1.83
CA TYR A 346 -22.34 -3.58 -3.06
C TYR A 346 -21.16 -2.62 -2.81
N VAL A 347 -19.95 -3.09 -3.13
CA VAL A 347 -18.69 -2.40 -2.84
C VAL A 347 -17.71 -2.52 -4.02
N SER A 348 -16.68 -1.70 -4.02
CA SER A 348 -15.60 -1.83 -5.00
C SER A 348 -14.69 -3.00 -4.64
N CYS A 349 -13.90 -3.51 -5.59
CA CYS A 349 -12.76 -4.39 -5.30
C CYS A 349 -11.49 -3.62 -4.89
N TYR A 350 -11.53 -2.28 -4.91
CA TYR A 350 -10.34 -1.42 -4.81
C TYR A 350 -10.27 -0.65 -3.49
N ALA A 351 -9.04 -0.48 -3.00
CA ALA A 351 -8.73 0.26 -1.78
C ALA A 351 -7.46 1.13 -1.89
N MET A 352 -6.77 1.07 -3.04
CA MET A 352 -5.48 1.73 -3.24
C MET A 352 -5.62 3.19 -3.67
N PHE A 353 -6.61 3.49 -4.51
CA PHE A 353 -6.85 4.83 -5.03
C PHE A 353 -8.17 5.38 -4.49
N PRO A 354 -8.28 6.69 -4.25
CA PRO A 354 -9.52 7.33 -3.78
C PRO A 354 -10.62 7.38 -4.84
N ASN A 355 -10.36 6.87 -6.05
CA ASN A 355 -11.29 6.89 -7.17
C ASN A 355 -11.43 5.49 -7.79
N HIS A 356 -12.66 4.95 -7.72
CA HIS A 356 -12.99 3.65 -8.30
C HIS A 356 -12.69 3.58 -9.80
N ARG A 357 -13.02 4.60 -10.59
CA ARG A 357 -12.85 4.57 -12.05
C ARG A 357 -11.38 4.50 -12.45
N ILE A 358 -10.52 5.19 -11.70
CA ILE A 358 -9.07 5.18 -11.91
C ILE A 358 -8.50 3.80 -11.59
N ALA A 359 -8.88 3.24 -10.45
CA ALA A 359 -8.48 1.89 -10.09
C ALA A 359 -8.98 0.87 -11.12
N ASP A 360 -10.25 0.97 -11.54
CA ASP A 360 -10.85 0.07 -12.53
C ASP A 360 -10.15 0.12 -13.88
N LEU A 361 -9.78 1.32 -14.33
CA LEU A 361 -8.97 1.53 -15.53
C LEU A 361 -7.57 0.93 -15.36
N THR A 362 -6.92 1.09 -14.21
CA THR A 362 -5.55 0.58 -13.97
C THR A 362 -5.48 -0.95 -14.10
N PHE A 363 -6.56 -1.64 -13.76
CA PHE A 363 -6.66 -3.10 -13.81
C PHE A 363 -7.41 -3.61 -15.05
N SER A 364 -7.75 -2.76 -16.02
CA SER A 364 -8.56 -3.18 -17.17
C SER A 364 -7.80 -4.13 -18.10
N LEU A 365 -6.49 -3.92 -18.27
CA LEU A 365 -5.60 -4.80 -19.03
C LEU A 365 -5.51 -6.19 -18.38
N TRP A 366 -5.34 -6.28 -17.05
CA TRP A 366 -5.37 -7.60 -16.40
C TRP A 366 -6.68 -8.30 -16.61
N ARG A 367 -7.81 -7.61 -16.41
CA ARG A 367 -9.15 -8.20 -16.57
C ARG A 367 -9.38 -8.66 -18.01
N PHE A 368 -8.91 -7.89 -18.99
CA PHE A 368 -8.87 -8.29 -20.39
C PHE A 368 -8.03 -9.57 -20.58
N LEU A 369 -6.79 -9.57 -20.10
CA LEU A 369 -5.89 -10.73 -20.23
C LEU A 369 -6.47 -11.97 -19.55
N PHE A 370 -7.06 -11.83 -18.36
CA PHE A 370 -7.74 -12.91 -17.65
C PHE A 370 -8.91 -13.45 -18.46
N ARG A 371 -9.76 -12.59 -19.01
CA ARG A 371 -10.94 -12.99 -19.79
C ARG A 371 -10.59 -13.83 -21.02
N TYR A 372 -9.50 -13.52 -21.71
CA TYR A 372 -9.11 -14.21 -22.95
C TYR A 372 -8.03 -15.30 -22.77
N PHE A 373 -7.21 -15.21 -21.71
CA PHE A 373 -6.04 -16.06 -21.50
C PHE A 373 -6.01 -16.72 -20.11
N LYS A 374 -7.16 -16.86 -19.45
CA LYS A 374 -7.29 -17.47 -18.10
C LYS A 374 -6.47 -18.75 -17.91
N PHE A 375 -6.51 -19.68 -18.87
CA PHE A 375 -5.81 -20.97 -18.78
C PHE A 375 -4.29 -20.81 -18.63
N ILE A 376 -3.71 -19.78 -19.24
CA ILE A 376 -2.28 -19.48 -19.15
C ILE A 376 -2.01 -18.73 -17.84
N LEU A 377 -2.81 -17.72 -17.52
CA LEU A 377 -2.58 -16.86 -16.36
C LEU A 377 -2.75 -17.59 -15.02
N THR A 378 -3.70 -18.51 -14.93
CA THR A 378 -3.90 -19.33 -13.74
C THR A 378 -2.69 -20.23 -13.43
N TYR A 379 -1.84 -20.54 -14.42
CA TYR A 379 -0.57 -21.24 -14.20
C TYR A 379 0.48 -20.36 -13.47
N PHE A 380 0.38 -19.04 -13.61
CA PHE A 380 1.24 -18.05 -12.97
C PHE A 380 0.62 -17.47 -11.68
N GLU A 381 -0.53 -17.99 -11.25
CA GLU A 381 -1.14 -17.58 -9.99
C GLU A 381 -0.31 -18.13 -8.82
N THR A 382 -0.04 -17.29 -7.82
CA THR A 382 0.78 -17.64 -6.66
C THR A 382 0.03 -17.31 -5.37
N ASP A 383 0.18 -18.12 -4.31
CA ASP A 383 -0.44 -17.84 -2.99
C ASP A 383 0.42 -16.84 -2.17
N THR A 384 1.00 -15.85 -2.84
CA THR A 384 1.77 -14.78 -2.19
C THR A 384 0.84 -13.79 -1.52
N GLU A 385 1.35 -13.06 -0.53
CA GLU A 385 0.58 -12.03 0.18
C GLU A 385 0.05 -10.94 -0.77
N TYR A 386 0.86 -10.52 -1.75
CA TYR A 386 0.45 -9.59 -2.80
C TYR A 386 0.59 -10.26 -4.16
N HIS A 387 -0.38 -10.04 -5.05
CA HIS A 387 -0.25 -10.48 -6.43
C HIS A 387 0.88 -9.72 -7.15
N TRP A 388 1.58 -10.39 -8.07
CA TRP A 388 2.73 -9.81 -8.78
C TRP A 388 2.33 -8.68 -9.74
N TYR A 389 1.14 -8.74 -10.33
CA TYR A 389 0.70 -7.78 -11.36
C TYR A 389 0.70 -6.31 -10.89
N PRO A 390 0.09 -5.94 -9.74
CA PRO A 390 0.24 -4.60 -9.17
C PRO A 390 1.69 -4.11 -9.04
N ASN A 391 2.64 -5.01 -8.73
CA ASN A 391 4.06 -4.65 -8.59
C ASN A 391 4.70 -4.31 -9.94
N ILE A 392 4.31 -4.98 -11.03
CA ILE A 392 4.77 -4.65 -12.39
C ILE A 392 4.27 -3.26 -12.80
N LEU A 393 3.00 -2.95 -12.50
CA LEU A 393 2.42 -1.64 -12.77
C LEU A 393 3.15 -0.53 -12.02
N ARG A 394 3.62 -0.80 -10.79
CA ARG A 394 4.37 0.16 -9.96
C ARG A 394 5.80 0.42 -10.46
N GLN A 395 6.38 -0.48 -11.26
CA GLN A 395 7.82 -0.46 -11.61
C GLN A 395 8.16 0.14 -12.98
N SER A 396 7.20 0.58 -13.79
CA SER A 396 7.45 0.83 -15.21
C SER A 396 7.03 2.24 -15.64
N ALA A 397 7.95 3.22 -15.68
CA ALA A 397 7.72 4.50 -16.39
C ALA A 397 8.96 5.39 -16.63
N HIS A 398 10.12 4.86 -17.06
CA HIS A 398 11.20 5.75 -17.54
C HIS A 398 11.81 5.34 -18.90
N GLY A 399 11.39 6.00 -19.99
CA GLY A 399 11.95 5.88 -21.34
C GLY A 399 13.00 6.96 -21.73
N GLY A 400 13.46 7.79 -20.79
CA GLY A 400 14.41 8.90 -20.97
C GLY A 400 14.74 9.64 -19.66
N LYS A 401 15.82 10.46 -19.59
CA LYS A 401 16.40 11.01 -18.31
C LYS A 401 15.36 11.59 -17.36
N TYR A 402 14.31 12.23 -17.87
CA TYR A 402 13.12 12.66 -17.12
C TYR A 402 11.87 12.36 -17.96
N SER A 403 11.45 11.11 -18.03
CA SER A 403 10.40 10.67 -18.98
C SER A 403 9.03 10.51 -18.36
N CYS A 404 8.93 10.55 -17.03
CA CYS A 404 7.67 10.35 -16.34
C CYS A 404 6.86 11.66 -16.30
N ALA A 405 5.61 11.60 -16.75
CA ALA A 405 4.65 12.70 -16.64
C ALA A 405 4.12 12.88 -15.20
N TRP A 406 4.42 11.96 -14.28
CA TRP A 406 3.90 11.93 -12.91
C TRP A 406 4.95 12.14 -11.81
N CYS A 407 6.24 12.01 -12.11
CA CYS A 407 7.30 12.29 -11.13
C CYS A 407 8.47 13.03 -11.78
N GLU A 408 9.26 13.70 -10.95
CA GLU A 408 10.45 14.47 -11.36
C GLU A 408 11.74 13.66 -11.29
N GLY A 409 11.58 12.35 -11.07
CA GLY A 409 12.64 11.35 -10.97
C GLY A 409 13.41 11.20 -12.26
N THR A 410 14.70 10.90 -12.11
CA THR A 410 15.57 10.57 -13.22
C THR A 410 15.37 9.11 -13.69
N LEU A 411 16.09 8.68 -14.73
CA LEU A 411 16.29 7.25 -15.14
C LEU A 411 16.95 6.37 -14.06
N THR A 412 16.70 6.61 -12.78
CA THR A 412 17.24 5.84 -11.67
C THR A 412 16.14 5.01 -11.02
N ILE A 413 16.56 4.04 -10.22
CA ILE A 413 15.65 3.11 -9.50
C ILE A 413 14.93 3.84 -8.34
N ALA A 414 15.38 5.04 -7.96
CA ALA A 414 14.75 5.84 -6.92
C ALA A 414 13.51 6.56 -7.47
N ALA A 415 12.39 6.44 -6.76
CA ALA A 415 11.21 7.25 -7.03
C ALA A 415 11.55 8.72 -6.80
N GLY A 416 11.34 9.56 -7.82
CA GLY A 416 11.40 11.01 -7.64
C GLY A 416 10.11 11.56 -7.05
N ASP A 417 10.15 12.83 -6.64
CA ASP A 417 8.98 13.53 -6.13
C ASP A 417 7.84 13.51 -7.14
N LEU A 418 6.63 13.24 -6.64
CA LEU A 418 5.42 13.26 -7.46
C LEU A 418 5.16 14.69 -7.94
N ARG A 419 4.86 14.84 -9.22
CA ARG A 419 4.55 16.13 -9.82
C ARG A 419 3.21 16.61 -9.29
N THR A 420 3.15 17.90 -8.95
CA THR A 420 1.89 18.61 -8.78
C THR A 420 1.53 19.32 -10.08
N LEU A 421 0.28 19.73 -10.23
CA LEU A 421 -0.09 20.60 -11.35
C LEU A 421 0.71 21.91 -11.32
N ARG A 422 1.01 22.41 -10.13
CA ARG A 422 1.89 23.56 -9.92
C ARG A 422 3.32 23.31 -10.40
N SER A 423 3.92 22.17 -10.07
CA SER A 423 5.30 21.89 -10.51
C SER A 423 5.42 21.77 -12.03
N LEU A 424 4.39 21.27 -12.72
CA LEU A 424 4.33 21.32 -14.19
C LEU A 424 4.32 22.76 -14.72
N ASP A 425 3.53 23.65 -14.13
CA ASP A 425 3.48 25.06 -14.53
C ASP A 425 4.83 25.77 -14.27
N ASP A 426 5.48 25.48 -13.14
CA ASP A 426 6.78 26.06 -12.76
C ASP A 426 7.89 25.61 -13.73
N TRP A 427 7.99 24.31 -14.03
CA TRP A 427 8.99 23.79 -14.97
C TRP A 427 8.79 24.32 -16.39
N PHE A 428 7.54 24.49 -16.84
CA PHE A 428 7.27 25.11 -18.15
C PHE A 428 7.65 26.59 -18.16
N THR A 429 7.35 27.33 -17.09
CA THR A 429 7.75 28.74 -16.93
C THR A 429 9.27 28.88 -17.04
N MET A 430 10.02 28.06 -16.31
CA MET A 430 11.49 28.05 -16.39
C MET A 430 12.01 27.71 -17.81
N TYR A 431 11.36 26.78 -18.51
CA TYR A 431 11.71 26.44 -19.89
C TYR A 431 11.43 27.59 -20.87
N TYR A 432 10.31 28.30 -20.67
CA TYR A 432 9.93 29.47 -21.45
C TYR A 432 10.89 30.64 -21.24
N GLU A 433 11.19 30.97 -19.98
CA GLU A 433 12.12 32.04 -19.60
C GLU A 433 13.56 31.76 -20.08
N ALA A 434 13.96 30.49 -20.15
CA ALA A 434 15.26 30.09 -20.69
C ALA A 434 15.36 30.16 -22.24
N GLY A 435 14.31 30.65 -22.92
CA GLY A 435 14.30 30.83 -24.38
C GLY A 435 13.99 29.55 -25.15
N LEU A 436 13.22 28.62 -24.58
CA LEU A 436 12.78 27.37 -25.20
C LEU A 436 13.95 26.51 -25.77
N PRO A 437 14.99 26.20 -24.97
CA PRO A 437 16.20 25.57 -25.45
C PRO A 437 15.97 24.08 -25.78
N HIS A 438 15.57 23.77 -27.01
CA HIS A 438 15.20 22.42 -27.46
C HIS A 438 16.30 21.36 -27.19
N LYS A 439 17.58 21.71 -27.34
CA LYS A 439 18.70 20.77 -27.07
C LYS A 439 18.94 20.50 -25.58
N ARG A 440 18.32 21.27 -24.68
CA ARG A 440 18.47 21.19 -23.22
C ARG A 440 17.13 20.95 -22.49
N MET A 441 16.13 20.42 -23.19
CA MET A 441 14.79 20.12 -22.60
C MET A 441 14.85 19.26 -21.33
N GLN A 442 15.85 18.38 -21.21
CA GLN A 442 16.07 17.55 -20.03
C GLN A 442 16.39 18.35 -18.77
N ASP A 443 16.98 19.54 -18.89
CA ASP A 443 17.32 20.39 -17.74
C ASP A 443 16.05 20.98 -17.10
N PHE A 444 14.92 20.91 -17.82
CA PHE A 444 13.59 21.36 -17.41
C PHE A 444 12.62 20.18 -17.23
N LYS A 445 13.16 19.03 -16.82
CA LYS A 445 12.39 17.80 -16.56
C LYS A 445 11.52 17.37 -17.75
N ASN A 446 11.92 17.70 -18.98
CA ASN A 446 11.16 17.49 -20.22
C ASN A 446 9.75 18.11 -20.25
N VAL A 447 9.48 19.15 -19.45
CA VAL A 447 8.23 19.92 -19.50
C VAL A 447 8.35 21.04 -20.54
N VAL A 448 8.04 20.71 -21.78
CA VAL A 448 8.23 21.62 -22.94
C VAL A 448 6.92 22.24 -23.47
N LYS A 449 5.80 21.95 -22.81
CA LYS A 449 4.46 22.46 -23.15
C LYS A 449 3.75 22.94 -21.87
N PRO A 450 2.86 23.95 -21.98
CA PRO A 450 2.08 24.41 -20.83
C PRO A 450 1.13 23.32 -20.33
N CYS A 451 0.83 23.32 -19.04
CA CYS A 451 -0.17 22.42 -18.48
C CYS A 451 -1.57 22.79 -19.03
N LEU A 452 -2.20 21.84 -19.74
CA LEU A 452 -3.53 22.05 -20.33
C LEU A 452 -4.68 21.72 -19.36
N ILE A 453 -4.36 21.20 -18.17
CA ILE A 453 -5.31 20.75 -17.16
C ILE A 453 -5.85 21.97 -16.41
N LYS A 454 -7.16 22.19 -16.50
CA LYS A 454 -7.88 23.26 -15.81
C LYS A 454 -8.43 22.73 -14.48
N GLU A 455 -7.61 22.80 -13.44
CA GLU A 455 -7.96 22.47 -12.04
C GLU A 455 -7.68 23.69 -11.17
N GLU A 456 -8.61 24.03 -10.27
CA GLU A 456 -8.51 25.21 -9.41
C GLU A 456 -7.43 25.03 -8.33
N ASP A 457 -7.36 23.83 -7.74
CA ASP A 457 -6.32 23.48 -6.78
C ASP A 457 -5.09 22.89 -7.48
N LYS A 458 -4.13 23.77 -7.77
CA LYS A 458 -2.86 23.40 -8.40
C LYS A 458 -1.91 22.63 -7.48
N SER A 459 -2.21 22.49 -6.18
CA SER A 459 -1.38 21.70 -5.25
C SER A 459 -1.61 20.20 -5.37
N LYS A 460 -2.70 19.78 -6.02
CA LYS A 460 -3.00 18.37 -6.29
C LYS A 460 -1.88 17.71 -7.09
N LEU A 461 -1.65 16.44 -6.80
CA LEU A 461 -0.73 15.62 -7.59
C LEU A 461 -1.32 15.40 -8.97
N VAL A 462 -0.47 15.34 -9.99
CA VAL A 462 -0.89 14.98 -11.36
C VAL A 462 -1.61 13.63 -11.35
N LEU A 463 -1.17 12.70 -10.49
CA LEU A 463 -1.75 11.36 -10.33
C LEU A 463 -3.19 11.38 -9.79
N ASP A 464 -3.57 12.43 -9.06
CA ASP A 464 -4.92 12.59 -8.51
C ASP A 464 -5.92 13.10 -9.57
N VAL A 465 -5.41 13.73 -10.63
CA VAL A 465 -6.21 14.40 -11.67
C VAL A 465 -6.20 13.64 -12.99
N ILE A 466 -5.03 13.10 -13.38
CA ILE A 466 -4.86 12.27 -14.58
C ILE A 466 -4.38 10.88 -14.15
N PRO A 467 -5.20 9.83 -14.35
CA PRO A 467 -4.78 8.47 -14.05
C PRO A 467 -3.62 8.04 -14.97
N LEU A 468 -2.75 7.16 -14.47
CA LEU A 468 -1.74 6.50 -15.29
C LEU A 468 -2.43 5.77 -16.45
N PRO A 469 -2.20 6.16 -17.72
CA PRO A 469 -2.69 5.39 -18.85
C PRO A 469 -1.98 4.04 -18.85
N GLU A 470 -2.74 2.96 -19.00
CA GLU A 470 -2.19 1.60 -19.11
C GLU A 470 -1.10 1.49 -20.19
N LEU A 471 -1.20 2.30 -21.25
CA LEU A 471 -0.22 2.37 -22.33
C LEU A 471 1.13 2.96 -21.89
N HIS A 472 1.14 3.86 -20.91
CA HIS A 472 2.37 4.45 -20.35
C HIS A 472 3.12 3.43 -19.48
N MET A 473 2.37 2.54 -18.81
CA MET A 473 2.92 1.38 -18.10
C MET A 473 3.43 0.28 -19.06
N LEU A 474 3.02 0.33 -20.32
CA LEU A 474 3.44 -0.56 -21.42
C LEU A 474 4.50 0.06 -22.35
N MET A 475 5.00 1.28 -22.10
CA MET A 475 5.98 1.91 -23.00
C MET A 475 7.26 1.08 -23.17
N CYS A 476 7.62 0.28 -22.16
CA CYS A 476 8.72 -0.68 -22.29
C CYS A 476 8.38 -1.79 -23.32
N LEU A 477 7.13 -2.26 -23.36
CA LEU A 477 6.65 -3.29 -24.29
C LEU A 477 6.54 -2.74 -25.72
N VAL A 478 5.98 -1.53 -25.89
CA VAL A 478 5.74 -0.90 -27.21
C VAL A 478 7.06 -0.45 -27.87
N ASN A 479 8.00 0.13 -27.10
CA ASN A 479 9.31 0.51 -27.64
C ASN A 479 10.11 -0.71 -28.13
N HIS A 480 9.97 -1.86 -27.46
CA HIS A 480 10.59 -3.11 -27.92
C HIS A 480 10.01 -3.62 -29.24
N VAL A 481 8.68 -3.58 -29.40
CA VAL A 481 8.00 -4.03 -30.63
C VAL A 481 8.34 -3.14 -31.84
N ILE A 482 8.47 -1.82 -31.64
CA ILE A 482 8.80 -0.88 -32.73
C ILE A 482 10.27 -0.98 -33.14
N ILE A 483 11.21 -1.13 -32.19
CA ILE A 483 12.63 -1.30 -32.49
C ILE A 483 12.89 -2.64 -33.22
N SER A 484 12.16 -3.70 -32.87
CA SER A 484 12.26 -4.99 -33.59
C SER A 484 11.79 -4.91 -35.05
N ASN A 485 10.87 -4.00 -35.38
CA ASN A 485 10.41 -3.81 -36.76
C ASN A 485 11.35 -2.94 -37.62
N GLN A 486 12.25 -2.14 -37.01
CA GLN A 486 13.27 -1.41 -37.76
C GLN A 486 14.47 -2.28 -38.16
N ILE A 487 14.70 -3.40 -37.45
CA ILE A 487 15.76 -4.36 -37.81
C ILE A 487 15.32 -5.27 -38.98
N VAL A 488 14.02 -5.49 -39.17
CA VAL A 488 13.47 -6.23 -40.32
C VAL A 488 13.49 -5.42 -41.62
N ALA A 489 13.60 -4.08 -41.55
CA ALA A 489 13.75 -3.21 -42.73
C ALA A 489 15.21 -3.02 -43.20
N ARG A 490 16.17 -3.73 -42.60
CA ARG A 490 17.59 -3.75 -43.01
C ARG A 490 18.17 -5.18 -43.09
N VAL A 491 17.34 -6.13 -43.52
CA VAL A 491 17.80 -7.44 -44.04
C VAL A 491 17.31 -7.59 -45.46
#